data_AF-A0A8H9IV11-F1
#
_entry.id   AF-A0A8H9IV11-F1
#
_cell.length_a   1.000
_cell.length_b   1.000
_cell.length_c   1.000
_cell.angle_alpha   90.00
_cell.angle_beta   90.00
_cell.angle_gamma   90.00
#
_symmetry.space_group_name_H-M   'P 1'
#
loop_
_entity.id
_entity.type
_entity.pdbx_description
1 polymer ?
#
loop_
_entity_poly.entity_id
_entity_poly.type
_entity_poly.pdbx_seq_one_letter_code
_entity_poly.pdbx_strand_id
1 'polypeptide(L)' 'MVVRLLHRAHVRGAHLHLASLATIGLCLGLWIRAKTVDQDQRGNAERRALFVGLWPPTMWLIGDSLEEHE' A
#
# COMPACT_ATOMS: atom_id res chain seq x y z
N MET A 1 -4.80 8.56 -18.02
CA MET A 1 -5.32 9.81 -17.40
C MET A 1 -4.77 10.01 -15.99
N VAL A 2 -4.85 8.99 -15.14
CA VAL A 2 -4.35 9.02 -13.74
C VAL A 2 -2.85 9.28 -13.64
N VAL A 3 -2.02 8.54 -14.38
CA VAL A 3 -0.54 8.73 -14.35
C VAL A 3 -0.14 10.15 -14.80
N ARG A 4 -0.77 10.66 -15.85
CA ARG A 4 -0.58 12.06 -16.30
C ARG A 4 -0.98 13.09 -15.24
N LEU A 5 -2.02 12.82 -14.45
CA LEU A 5 -2.42 13.69 -13.34
C LEU A 5 -1.37 13.66 -12.22
N LEU A 6 -0.91 12.46 -11.84
CA LEU A 6 0.12 12.26 -10.82
C LEU A 6 1.45 12.92 -11.21
N HIS A 7 1.87 12.76 -12.46
CA HIS A 7 3.05 13.43 -13.00
C HIS A 7 2.90 14.96 -12.95
N ARG A 8 1.72 15.50 -13.31
CA ARG A 8 1.47 16.96 -13.20
C ARG A 8 1.48 17.46 -11.76
N ALA A 9 1.16 16.58 -10.80
CA ALA A 9 1.25 16.86 -9.37
C ALA A 9 2.67 16.67 -8.80
N HIS A 10 3.70 16.51 -9.64
CA HIS A 10 5.10 16.27 -9.24
C HIS A 10 5.31 15.02 -8.38
N VAL A 11 4.36 14.08 -8.42
CA VAL A 11 4.59 12.76 -7.85
C VAL A 11 5.60 12.05 -8.76
N ARG A 12 6.57 11.38 -8.14
CA ARG A 12 7.57 10.55 -8.83
C ARG A 12 7.34 9.07 -8.58
N GLY A 13 7.78 8.20 -9.49
CA GLY A 13 7.66 6.73 -9.35
C GLY A 13 8.24 6.21 -8.03
N ALA A 14 9.39 6.74 -7.62
CA ALA A 14 10.02 6.40 -6.34
C ALA A 14 9.12 6.62 -5.11
N HIS A 15 8.23 7.61 -5.11
CA HIS A 15 7.28 7.81 -4.01
C HIS A 15 6.25 6.68 -3.94
N LEU A 16 5.82 6.16 -5.10
CA LEU A 16 4.84 5.08 -5.20
C LEU A 16 5.46 3.73 -4.84
N HIS A 17 6.72 3.49 -5.22
CA HIS A 17 7.46 2.32 -4.76
C HIS A 17 7.68 2.35 -3.25
N LEU A 18 8.04 3.51 -2.68
CA LEU A 18 8.19 3.66 -1.24
C LEU A 18 6.85 3.48 -0.51
N ALA A 19 5.75 4.01 -1.05
CA ALA A 19 4.40 3.78 -0.53
C ALA A 19 3.98 2.30 -0.60
N SER A 20 4.36 1.60 -1.67
CA SER A 20 4.16 0.15 -1.81
C SER A 20 4.86 -0.62 -0.69
N LEU A 21 6.14 -0.35 -0.45
CA LEU A 21 6.91 -0.97 0.63
C LEU A 21 6.36 -0.61 2.03
N ALA A 22 5.98 0.65 2.24
CA ALA A 22 5.37 1.10 3.48
C ALA A 22 4.06 0.36 3.76
N THR A 23 3.28 0.07 2.73
CA THR A 23 2.02 -0.67 2.83
C THR A 23 2.25 -2.13 3.24
N ILE A 24 3.31 -2.78 2.76
CA ILE A 24 3.72 -4.11 3.24
C ILE A 24 4.02 -4.04 4.74
N GLY A 25 4.83 -3.06 5.15
CA GLY A 25 5.16 -2.85 6.57
C GLY A 25 3.91 -2.62 7.43
N LEU A 26 2.97 -1.80 6.95
CA LEU A 26 1.70 -1.53 7.63
C LEU A 26 0.84 -2.80 7.73
N CYS A 27 0.74 -3.59 6.66
CA CYS A 27 0.02 -4.88 6.67
C CYS A 27 0.59 -5.81 7.75
N LEU A 28 1.92 -5.99 7.79
CA LEU A 28 2.58 -6.82 8.79
C LEU A 28 2.36 -6.28 10.21
N GLY A 29 2.49 -4.96 10.41
CA GLY A 29 2.25 -4.31 11.70
C GLY A 29 0.81 -4.51 12.19
N LEU A 30 -0.18 -4.35 11.32
CA LEU A 30 -1.59 -4.58 11.63
C LEU A 30 -1.87 -6.06 11.93
N TRP A 31 -1.23 -6.98 11.21
CA TRP A 31 -1.40 -8.40 11.46
C TRP A 31 -0.77 -8.82 12.80
N ILE A 32 0.39 -8.28 13.16
CA ILE A 32 0.99 -8.47 14.49
C ILE A 32 0.06 -7.90 15.56
N ARG A 33 -0.47 -6.68 15.36
CA ARG A 33 -1.43 -6.05 16.28
C ARG A 33 -2.72 -6.87 16.43
N ALA A 34 -3.16 -7.55 15.38
CA ALA A 34 -4.33 -8.43 15.44
C ALA A 34 -4.15 -9.62 16.39
N LYS A 35 -2.90 -10.02 16.68
CA LYS A 35 -2.61 -11.07 17.67
C LYS A 35 -2.73 -10.58 19.12
N THR A 36 -2.87 -9.27 19.34
CA THR A 36 -2.98 -8.66 20.67
C THR A 36 -4.38 -8.11 20.97
N VAL A 37 -5.35 -8.35 20.09
CA VAL A 37 -6.78 -8.10 20.37
C VAL A 37 -7.49 -9.38 20.77
N ASP A 38 -8.64 -9.23 21.42
CA ASP A 38 -9.53 -10.33 21.78
C ASP A 38 -10.06 -11.09 20.54
N GLN A 39 -10.45 -12.35 20.74
CA GLN A 39 -10.82 -13.27 19.64
C GLN A 39 -12.04 -12.80 18.83
N ASP A 40 -12.98 -12.11 19.47
CA ASP A 40 -14.14 -11.49 18.82
C ASP A 40 -13.73 -10.39 17.81
N GLN A 41 -12.68 -9.64 18.12
CA GLN A 41 -12.16 -8.54 17.29
C GLN A 41 -11.09 -8.99 16.30
N ARG A 42 -10.39 -10.09 16.59
CA ARG A 42 -9.25 -10.59 15.82
C ARG A 42 -9.57 -10.78 14.34
N GLY A 43 -10.68 -11.42 14.02
CA GLY A 43 -11.05 -11.66 12.61
C GLY A 43 -11.24 -10.35 11.82
N ASN A 44 -11.79 -9.31 12.44
CA ASN A 44 -11.89 -7.99 11.81
C ASN A 44 -10.52 -7.30 11.68
N ALA A 45 -9.64 -7.43 12.68
CA ALA A 45 -8.28 -6.90 12.62
C ALA A 45 -7.44 -7.56 11.52
N GLU A 46 -7.52 -8.90 11.36
CA GLU A 46 -6.84 -9.64 10.30
C GLU A 46 -7.37 -9.26 8.90
N ARG A 47 -8.68 -9.07 8.73
CA ARG A 47 -9.25 -8.58 7.45
C ARG A 47 -8.73 -7.20 7.06
N ARG A 48 -8.56 -6.29 8.02
CA ARG A 48 -7.98 -4.96 7.77
C ARG A 48 -6.52 -5.06 7.35
N ALA A 49 -5.74 -5.93 8.00
CA ALA A 49 -4.36 -6.18 7.61
C ALA A 49 -4.28 -6.72 6.18
N LEU A 50 -5.08 -7.73 5.84
CA LEU A 50 -5.14 -8.30 4.50
C LEU A 50 -5.56 -7.28 3.45
N PHE A 51 -6.58 -6.46 3.74
CA PHE A 51 -7.01 -5.40 2.83
C PHE A 51 -5.87 -4.43 2.48
N VAL A 52 -5.10 -4.00 3.49
CA VAL A 52 -3.91 -3.17 3.28
C VAL A 52 -2.87 -3.92 2.44
N GLY A 53 -2.65 -5.20 2.70
CA GLY A 53 -1.71 -6.05 1.97
C GLY A 53 -2.03 -6.28 0.48
N LEU A 54 -3.20 -5.89 -0.01
CA LEU A 54 -3.56 -6.01 -1.44
C LEU A 54 -3.06 -4.83 -2.29
N TRP A 55 -2.78 -3.68 -1.68
CA TRP A 55 -2.37 -2.46 -2.38
C TRP A 55 -0.92 -2.39 -2.89
N PRO A 56 0.09 -3.09 -2.33
CA PRO A 56 1.47 -2.99 -2.78
C PRO A 56 1.69 -3.20 -4.29
N PRO A 57 1.17 -4.28 -4.95
CA PRO A 57 1.39 -4.46 -6.38
C PRO A 57 0.75 -3.35 -7.23
N THR A 58 -0.42 -2.84 -6.82
CA THR A 58 -1.06 -1.73 -7.52
C THR A 58 -0.24 -0.45 -7.42
N MET A 59 0.22 -0.10 -6.22
CA MET A 59 1.08 1.07 -6.02
C MET A 59 2.39 0.96 -6.79
N TRP A 60 2.98 -0.24 -6.82
CA TRP A 60 4.22 -0.49 -7.56
C TRP A 60 4.04 -0.26 -9.06
N LEU A 61 3.02 -0.86 -9.67
CA LEU A 61 2.75 -0.74 -11.11
C LEU A 61 2.41 0.70 -11.53
N ILE A 62 1.75 1.47 -10.65
CA ILE A 62 1.54 2.91 -10.88
C ILE A 62 2.88 3.65 -10.87
N GLY A 63 3.78 3.29 -9.96
CA GLY A 63 5.16 3.81 -9.92
C GLY A 63 5.94 3.53 -11.20
N ASP A 64 5.92 2.28 -11.67
CA ASP A 64 6.57 1.89 -12.93
C ASP A 64 6.00 2.69 -14.12
N SER A 65 4.67 2.82 -14.20
CA SER A 65 4.02 3.60 -15.26
C SER A 65 4.39 5.10 -15.22
N LEU A 66 4.75 5.61 -14.04
CA LEU A 66 5.12 7.00 -13.84
C LEU A 66 6.59 7.24 -14.20
N GLU A 67 7.48 6.30 -13.89
CA GLU A 67 8.88 6.30 -14.34
C GLU A 67 9.00 6.26 -15.87
N GLU A 68 8.10 5.57 -16.58
CA GLU A 68 8.05 5.60 -18.05
C GLU A 68 7.75 6.99 -18.64
N HIS A 69 7.19 7.90 -17.83
CA HIS A 69 6.80 9.25 -18.24
C HIS A 69 7.72 10.36 -17.69
N GLU A 70 8.66 10.03 -16.80
CA GLU A 70 9.71 10.93 -16.30
C GLU A 70 10.85 11.08 -17.32
#